data_AF-A0AAN1X921-F1
#
_entry.id   AF-A0AAN1X921-F1
#
_cell.length_a   1.000
_cell.length_b   1.000
_cell.length_c   1.000
_cell.angle_alpha   90.00
_cell.angle_beta   90.00
_cell.angle_gamma   90.00
#
_symmetry.space_group_name_H-M   'P 1'
#
loop_
_entity.id
_entity.type
_entity.pdbx_description
1 polymer ?
#
loop_
_entity_poly.entity_id
_entity_poly.type
_entity_poly.pdbx_seq_one_letter_code
_entity_poly.pdbx_strand_id
1 'polypeptide(L)'
;MIETLTLITLATLFLIFFRPGKTPPLESRLTIERPGRYQIVLAPKLNLAQPFIEAIAQRVGNPGGAMQNSETQCFAVRDKQVSGNDKDVYLLAISCRNGMLHFHGTQAVSDDPGNYPETIRKFTHDVLAPLPADAVRSPEMDERIVDAVNSVAQRQGIGIDRLAG
;
A
#
# COMPACT_ATOMS: atom_id res chain seq x y z
N MET A 1 -5.56 38.85 -34.04
CA MET A 1 -4.28 38.33 -33.48
C MET A 1 -4.22 38.40 -31.96
N ILE A 2 -4.79 39.44 -31.30
CA ILE A 2 -4.87 39.50 -29.83
C ILE A 2 -5.82 38.44 -29.23
N GLU A 3 -6.92 38.15 -29.92
CA GLU A 3 -7.94 37.18 -29.48
C GLU A 3 -7.42 35.74 -29.35
N THR A 4 -6.51 35.32 -30.24
CA THR A 4 -5.84 34.03 -30.16
C THR A 4 -4.84 33.98 -29.01
N LEU A 5 -4.16 35.11 -28.74
CA LEU A 5 -3.20 35.21 -27.64
C LEU A 5 -3.91 35.14 -26.28
N THR A 6 -5.06 35.81 -26.13
CA THR A 6 -5.85 35.76 -24.89
C THR A 6 -6.45 34.38 -24.64
N LEU A 7 -6.95 33.69 -25.68
CA LEU A 7 -7.45 32.31 -25.56
C LEU A 7 -6.37 31.33 -25.11
N ILE A 8 -5.17 31.41 -25.68
CA ILE A 8 -4.04 30.55 -25.29
C ILE A 8 -3.64 30.84 -23.84
N THR A 9 -3.58 32.12 -23.45
CA THR A 9 -3.21 32.50 -22.08
C THR A 9 -4.23 31.99 -21.06
N LEU A 10 -5.53 32.11 -21.36
CA LEU A 10 -6.60 31.63 -20.50
C LEU A 10 -6.59 30.09 -20.39
N ALA A 11 -6.38 29.38 -21.49
CA ALA A 11 -6.28 27.92 -21.51
C ALA A 11 -5.06 27.43 -20.73
N THR A 12 -3.93 28.12 -20.84
CA THR A 12 -2.71 27.78 -20.09
C THR A 12 -2.90 27.99 -18.59
N LEU A 13 -3.50 29.12 -18.19
CA LEU A 13 -3.86 29.38 -16.80
C LEU A 13 -4.85 28.33 -16.29
N PHE A 14 -5.86 27.96 -17.09
CA PHE A 14 -6.81 26.92 -16.72
C PHE A 14 -6.13 25.57 -16.47
N LEU A 15 -5.18 25.15 -17.32
CA LEU A 15 -4.42 23.91 -17.12
C LEU A 15 -3.47 23.95 -15.91
N ILE A 16 -2.95 25.13 -15.56
CA ILE A 16 -2.11 25.33 -14.37
C ILE A 16 -2.95 25.25 -13.09
N PHE A 17 -4.11 25.92 -13.06
CA PHE A 17 -4.98 25.99 -11.89
C PHE A 17 -5.82 24.72 -11.71
N PHE A 18 -6.36 24.16 -12.79
CA PHE A 18 -7.15 22.93 -12.79
C PHE A 18 -6.30 21.73 -13.19
N ARG A 19 -5.11 21.61 -12.59
CA ARG A 19 -4.21 20.49 -12.82
C ARG A 19 -4.95 19.20 -12.42
N PRO A 20 -5.37 18.34 -13.37
CA PRO A 20 -6.10 17.13 -13.05
C PRO A 20 -5.08 16.11 -12.56
N GLY A 21 -4.90 15.96 -11.25
CA GLY A 21 -3.88 15.00 -10.80
C GLY A 21 -3.63 14.84 -9.32
N LYS A 22 -4.37 15.51 -8.43
CA LYS A 22 -4.27 15.23 -7.00
C LYS A 22 -5.64 14.83 -6.49
N THR A 23 -5.96 13.54 -6.59
CA THR A 23 -7.06 12.96 -5.82
C THR A 23 -6.80 13.29 -4.35
N PRO A 24 -7.67 14.07 -3.69
CA PRO A 24 -7.47 14.41 -2.29
C PRO A 24 -7.42 13.12 -1.46
N PRO A 25 -6.62 13.10 -0.38
CA PRO A 25 -6.54 11.95 0.49
C PRO A 25 -7.93 11.61 1.05
N LEU A 26 -8.26 10.33 1.09
CA LEU A 26 -9.57 9.89 1.58
C LEU A 26 -9.61 10.05 3.11
N GLU A 27 -10.58 10.79 3.64
CA GLU A 27 -10.76 10.93 5.11
C GLU A 27 -11.40 9.69 5.75
N SER A 28 -11.89 8.75 4.94
CA SER A 28 -12.42 7.46 5.38
C SER A 28 -11.48 6.30 5.08
N ARG A 29 -11.67 5.19 5.78
CA ARG A 29 -10.97 3.93 5.53
C ARG A 29 -11.27 3.44 4.11
N LEU A 30 -10.24 3.05 3.37
CA LEU A 30 -10.36 2.53 2.03
C LEU A 30 -10.29 1.00 2.06
N THR A 31 -11.38 0.34 1.68
CA THR A 31 -11.41 -1.11 1.46
C THR A 31 -11.61 -1.37 -0.03
N ILE A 32 -10.68 -2.09 -0.66
CA ILE A 32 -10.75 -2.50 -2.06
C ILE A 32 -10.63 -4.01 -2.13
N GLU A 33 -11.57 -4.65 -2.80
CA GLU A 33 -11.50 -6.08 -3.08
C GLU A 33 -11.38 -6.32 -4.59
N ARG A 34 -10.46 -7.20 -4.97
CA ARG A 34 -10.39 -7.82 -6.29
C ARG A 34 -10.62 -9.31 -6.09
N PRO A 35 -11.85 -9.80 -6.36
CA PRO A 35 -12.23 -11.18 -6.07
C PRO A 35 -11.21 -12.19 -6.59
N GLY A 36 -10.78 -13.09 -5.70
CA GLY A 36 -9.82 -14.16 -6.02
C GLY A 36 -8.38 -13.70 -6.28
N ARG A 37 -8.04 -12.42 -6.04
CA ARG A 37 -6.67 -11.90 -6.22
C ARG A 37 -6.14 -11.27 -4.95
N TYR A 38 -6.79 -10.19 -4.51
CA TYR A 38 -6.33 -9.45 -3.33
C TYR A 38 -7.40 -8.58 -2.69
N GLN A 39 -7.20 -8.29 -1.42
CA GLN A 39 -7.94 -7.32 -0.63
C GLN A 39 -6.96 -6.27 -0.09
N ILE A 40 -7.33 -5.00 -0.19
CA ILE A 40 -6.59 -3.87 0.37
C ILE A 40 -7.47 -3.21 1.43
N VAL A 41 -6.91 -2.96 2.60
CA VAL A 41 -7.53 -2.12 3.63
C VAL A 41 -6.54 -1.07 4.10
N LEU A 42 -6.83 0.19 3.84
CA LEU A 42 -5.99 1.31 4.23
C LEU A 42 -6.70 2.19 5.23
N ALA A 43 -5.99 2.61 6.26
CA ALA A 43 -6.40 3.71 7.12
C ALA A 43 -6.66 4.99 6.29
N PRO A 44 -7.41 5.96 6.85
CA PRO A 44 -7.59 7.25 6.20
C PRO A 44 -6.26 7.85 5.73
N LYS A 45 -6.34 8.59 4.62
CA LYS A 45 -5.25 9.34 3.99
C LYS A 45 -4.15 8.51 3.34
N LEU A 46 -4.32 7.19 3.25
CA LEU A 46 -3.37 6.27 2.60
C LEU A 46 -3.82 5.79 1.21
N ASN A 47 -4.90 6.35 0.63
CA ASN A 47 -5.35 5.99 -0.72
C ASN A 47 -4.28 6.18 -1.81
N LEU A 48 -3.33 7.10 -1.60
CA LEU A 48 -2.22 7.33 -2.51
C LEU A 48 -1.20 6.17 -2.53
N ALA A 49 -1.23 5.26 -1.54
CA ALA A 49 -0.41 4.04 -1.54
C ALA A 49 -0.97 2.95 -2.46
N GLN A 50 -2.19 3.10 -2.99
CA GLN A 50 -2.84 2.08 -3.81
C GLN A 50 -2.01 1.66 -5.05
N PRO A 51 -1.42 2.58 -5.85
CA PRO A 51 -0.64 2.18 -7.03
C PRO A 51 0.58 1.32 -6.67
N PHE A 52 1.25 1.61 -5.55
CA PHE A 52 2.36 0.81 -5.05
C PHE A 52 1.87 -0.60 -4.65
N ILE A 53 0.77 -0.68 -3.89
CA ILE A 53 0.18 -1.94 -3.44
C ILE A 53 -0.29 -2.81 -4.62
N GLU A 54 -0.95 -2.20 -5.61
CA GLU A 54 -1.41 -2.91 -6.81
C GLU A 54 -0.22 -3.43 -7.64
N ALA A 55 0.88 -2.68 -7.72
CA ALA A 55 2.11 -3.14 -8.37
C ALA A 55 2.74 -4.33 -7.65
N ILE A 56 2.72 -4.36 -6.31
CA ILE A 56 3.14 -5.54 -5.52
C ILE A 56 2.24 -6.73 -5.85
N ALA A 57 0.93 -6.57 -5.80
CA ALA A 57 -0.02 -7.63 -6.10
C ALA A 57 0.18 -8.20 -7.52
N GLN A 58 0.46 -7.35 -8.51
CA GLN A 58 0.80 -7.77 -9.87
C GLN A 58 2.10 -8.55 -9.93
N ARG A 59 3.13 -8.12 -9.19
CA ARG A 59 4.45 -8.77 -9.16
C ARG A 59 4.41 -10.14 -8.48
N VAL A 60 3.66 -10.28 -7.39
CA VAL A 60 3.43 -11.59 -6.76
C VAL A 60 2.69 -12.51 -7.73
N GLY A 61 1.74 -11.96 -8.51
CA GLY A 61 0.97 -12.69 -9.51
C GLY A 61 -0.31 -13.26 -8.92
N ASN A 62 -0.96 -14.19 -9.65
CA ASN A 62 -2.14 -14.87 -9.13
C ASN A 62 -1.70 -16.04 -8.22
N PRO A 63 -1.95 -16.00 -6.89
CA PRO A 63 -1.73 -17.15 -6.01
C PRO A 63 -2.70 -18.33 -6.26
N GLY A 64 -3.72 -18.15 -7.12
CA GLY A 64 -4.90 -19.03 -7.32
C GLY A 64 -4.68 -20.45 -7.85
N GLY A 65 -3.62 -21.14 -7.44
CA GLY A 65 -3.42 -22.57 -7.72
C GLY A 65 -3.26 -23.47 -6.48
N ALA A 66 -2.97 -22.92 -5.29
CA ALA A 66 -2.80 -23.71 -4.08
C ALA A 66 -3.21 -22.91 -2.84
N MET A 67 -3.72 -23.61 -1.81
CA MET A 67 -3.98 -23.07 -0.46
C MET A 67 -2.67 -22.66 0.22
N GLN A 68 -1.97 -21.68 -0.35
CA GLN A 68 -0.74 -21.15 0.22
C GLN A 68 -1.12 -20.05 1.20
N ASN A 69 -0.72 -20.26 2.45
CA ASN A 69 -0.77 -19.22 3.47
C ASN A 69 0.65 -18.72 3.71
N SER A 70 0.78 -17.43 4.00
CA SER A 70 2.05 -16.82 4.37
C SER A 70 1.93 -16.24 5.78
N GLU A 71 3.07 -16.00 6.41
CA GLU A 71 3.09 -15.12 7.57
C GLU A 71 2.79 -13.67 7.15
N THR A 72 2.36 -12.87 8.12
CA THR A 72 2.18 -11.43 7.90
C THR A 72 3.55 -10.77 7.84
N GLN A 73 3.92 -10.30 6.64
CA GLN A 73 5.14 -9.55 6.41
C GLN A 73 4.86 -8.05 6.63
N CYS A 74 5.60 -7.44 7.54
CA CYS A 74 5.42 -6.04 7.94
C CYS A 74 6.55 -5.16 7.41
N PHE A 75 6.19 -3.98 6.90
CA PHE A 75 7.12 -3.04 6.30
C PHE A 75 6.81 -1.62 6.77
N ALA A 76 7.85 -0.83 7.01
CA ALA A 76 7.76 0.62 7.04
C ALA A 76 8.09 1.16 5.65
N VAL A 77 7.23 2.02 5.12
CA VAL A 77 7.27 2.48 3.73
C VAL A 77 7.34 4.00 3.68
N ARG A 78 8.37 4.50 3.01
CA ARG A 78 8.64 5.92 2.75
C ARG A 78 8.29 6.24 1.31
N ASP A 79 7.04 6.65 1.09
CA ASP A 79 6.52 6.99 -0.23
C ASP A 79 6.26 8.50 -0.32
N LYS A 80 6.96 9.17 -1.24
CA LYS A 80 6.82 10.60 -1.50
C LYS A 80 5.43 10.99 -1.98
N GLN A 81 4.68 10.05 -2.58
CA GLN A 81 3.30 10.29 -2.99
C GLN A 81 2.35 10.35 -1.79
N VAL A 82 2.70 9.69 -0.68
CA VAL A 82 1.92 9.65 0.56
C VAL A 82 2.38 10.71 1.58
N SER A 83 3.63 11.17 1.51
CA SER A 83 4.32 12.09 2.45
C SER A 83 3.74 13.52 2.53
N GLY A 84 2.51 13.76 2.09
CA GLY A 84 1.84 15.05 2.22
C GLY A 84 1.22 15.33 3.60
N ASN A 85 1.30 14.40 4.55
CA ASN A 85 0.56 14.42 5.82
C ASN A 85 1.48 14.18 7.03
N ASP A 86 2.24 15.19 7.48
CA ASP A 86 3.03 15.27 8.75
C ASP A 86 3.98 14.11 9.13
N LYS A 87 3.93 12.97 8.44
CA LYS A 87 4.68 11.75 8.68
C LYS A 87 5.09 11.15 7.34
N ASP A 88 6.39 11.00 7.18
CA ASP A 88 7.01 10.49 5.94
C ASP A 88 6.93 8.95 5.81
N VAL A 89 6.32 8.27 6.79
CA VAL A 89 6.30 6.81 6.90
C VAL A 89 4.87 6.31 7.14
N TYR A 90 4.45 5.35 6.32
CA TYR A 90 3.30 4.50 6.63
C TYR A 90 3.75 3.05 6.80
N LEU A 91 2.94 2.27 7.50
CA LEU A 91 3.19 0.88 7.80
C LEU A 91 2.29 0.01 6.91
N LEU A 92 2.88 -1.02 6.30
CA LEU A 92 2.21 -1.94 5.40
C LEU A 92 2.41 -3.37 5.88
N ALA A 93 1.33 -4.08 6.16
CA ALA A 93 1.31 -5.51 6.41
C ALA A 93 0.75 -6.24 5.18
N ILE A 94 1.41 -7.33 4.79
CA ILE A 94 1.04 -8.16 3.63
C ILE A 94 1.01 -9.61 4.07
N SER A 95 -0.06 -10.33 3.75
CA SER A 95 -0.14 -11.77 3.97
C SER A 95 -0.88 -12.45 2.81
N CYS A 96 -0.59 -13.71 2.54
CA CYS A 96 -1.40 -14.56 1.67
C CYS A 96 -2.23 -15.49 2.55
N ARG A 97 -3.54 -15.57 2.30
CA ARG A 97 -4.46 -16.43 3.03
C ARG A 97 -5.43 -17.08 2.08
N ASN A 98 -5.52 -18.41 2.14
CA ASN A 98 -6.37 -19.19 1.24
C ASN A 98 -6.15 -18.84 -0.24
N GLY A 99 -4.91 -18.55 -0.63
CA GLY A 99 -4.60 -18.13 -2.00
C GLY A 99 -5.13 -16.74 -2.36
N MET A 100 -5.25 -15.81 -1.41
CA MET A 100 -5.59 -14.41 -1.65
C MET A 100 -4.65 -13.50 -0.87
N LEU A 101 -4.14 -12.44 -1.50
CA LEU A 101 -3.28 -11.46 -0.84
C LEU A 101 -4.11 -10.46 -0.03
N HIS A 102 -3.74 -10.23 1.21
CA HIS A 102 -4.31 -9.21 2.07
C HIS A 102 -3.27 -8.14 2.36
N PHE A 103 -3.61 -6.89 2.05
CA PHE A 103 -2.78 -5.72 2.27
C PHE A 103 -3.44 -4.82 3.30
N HIS A 104 -2.73 -4.50 4.37
CA HIS A 104 -3.21 -3.62 5.44
C HIS A 104 -2.26 -2.46 5.63
N GLY A 105 -2.74 -1.24 5.46
CA GLY A 105 -1.94 -0.02 5.58
C GLY A 105 -2.43 0.87 6.72
N THR A 106 -1.52 1.34 7.57
CA THR A 106 -1.82 2.35 8.59
C THR A 106 -0.70 3.38 8.71
N GLN A 107 -0.99 4.57 9.22
CA GLN A 107 0.05 5.55 9.52
C GLN A 107 0.84 5.15 10.77
N ALA A 108 2.11 5.51 10.83
CA ALA A 108 2.87 5.36 12.06
C ALA A 108 2.26 6.28 13.14
N VAL A 109 2.01 5.76 14.35
CA VAL A 109 1.43 6.56 15.45
C VAL A 109 2.48 7.44 16.13
N SER A 110 3.74 7.00 16.13
CA SER A 110 4.91 7.72 16.61
C SER A 110 5.96 7.77 15.50
N ASP A 111 6.90 8.72 15.55
CA ASP A 111 8.05 8.74 14.63
C ASP A 111 9.15 7.77 15.09
N ASP A 112 9.09 7.29 16.33
CA ASP A 112 10.00 6.28 16.87
C ASP A 112 9.79 4.92 16.17
N PRO A 113 10.79 4.44 15.39
CA PRO A 113 10.71 3.17 14.67
C PRO A 113 10.50 1.95 15.57
N GLY A 114 10.86 2.04 16.86
CA GLY A 114 10.65 0.96 17.83
C GLY A 114 9.17 0.60 18.01
N ASN A 115 8.25 1.54 17.75
CA ASN A 115 6.80 1.33 17.92
C ASN A 115 6.10 0.85 16.65
N TYR A 116 6.80 0.79 15.52
CA TYR A 116 6.20 0.44 14.23
C TYR A 116 5.64 -0.99 14.22
N PRO A 117 6.37 -2.04 14.70
CA PRO A 117 5.85 -3.41 14.69
C PRO A 117 4.55 -3.54 15.48
N GLU A 118 4.48 -2.96 16.67
CA GLU A 118 3.29 -3.01 17.53
C GLU A 118 2.11 -2.25 16.92
N THR A 119 2.37 -1.10 16.29
CA THR A 119 1.33 -0.30 15.63
C THR A 119 0.65 -1.08 14.50
N ILE A 120 1.45 -1.68 13.59
CA ILE A 120 0.89 -2.43 12.46
C ILE A 120 0.28 -3.76 12.90
N ARG A 121 0.82 -4.42 13.93
CA ARG A 121 0.24 -5.63 14.51
C ARG A 121 -1.15 -5.36 15.07
N LYS A 122 -1.30 -4.30 15.88
CA LYS A 122 -2.59 -3.90 16.43
C LYS A 122 -3.60 -3.61 15.33
N PHE A 123 -3.23 -2.81 14.34
CA PHE A 123 -4.10 -2.53 13.19
C PHE A 123 -4.49 -3.79 12.43
N THR A 124 -3.52 -4.68 12.19
CA THR A 124 -3.79 -5.94 11.48
C THR A 124 -4.73 -6.83 12.30
N HIS A 125 -4.57 -6.91 13.63
CA HIS A 125 -5.47 -7.68 14.49
C HIS A 125 -6.90 -7.15 14.50
N ASP A 126 -7.06 -5.82 14.47
CA ASP A 126 -8.38 -5.17 14.42
C ASP A 126 -9.10 -5.38 13.07
N VAL A 127 -8.35 -5.65 12.00
CA VAL A 127 -8.86 -5.72 10.63
C VAL A 127 -8.94 -7.15 10.09
N LEU A 128 -8.04 -8.02 10.53
CA LEU A 128 -7.83 -9.35 9.98
C LEU A 128 -8.06 -10.38 11.07
N ALA A 129 -8.97 -11.32 10.84
CA ALA A 129 -9.14 -12.47 11.72
C ALA A 129 -7.79 -13.21 11.90
N PRO A 130 -7.51 -13.88 13.03
CA PRO A 130 -6.32 -14.72 13.15
C PRO A 130 -6.32 -15.83 12.08
N LEU A 131 -5.14 -16.19 11.56
CA LEU A 131 -5.02 -17.40 10.74
C LEU A 131 -5.26 -18.61 11.66
N PRO A 132 -6.07 -19.60 11.25
CA PRO A 132 -6.30 -20.77 12.09
C PRO A 132 -5.00 -21.55 12.29
N ALA A 133 -4.83 -22.14 13.49
CA ALA A 133 -3.54 -22.69 13.94
C ALA A 133 -3.07 -23.90 13.12
N ASP A 134 -3.98 -24.55 12.40
CA ASP A 134 -3.75 -25.70 11.52
C ASP A 134 -3.42 -25.31 10.06
N ALA A 135 -3.41 -24.01 9.74
CA ALA A 135 -3.08 -23.54 8.40
C ALA A 135 -1.61 -23.82 8.06
N VAL A 136 -1.39 -24.58 6.98
CA VAL A 136 -0.05 -24.83 6.43
C VAL A 136 0.51 -23.53 5.86
N ARG A 137 1.67 -23.12 6.36
CA ARG A 137 2.41 -21.95 5.91
C ARG A 137 3.40 -22.33 4.81
N SER A 138 3.56 -21.45 3.83
CA SER A 138 4.48 -21.58 2.71
C SER A 138 5.59 -20.54 2.84
N PRO A 139 6.80 -20.92 3.29
CA PRO A 139 7.95 -20.02 3.32
C PRO A 139 8.30 -19.45 1.93
N GLU A 140 8.04 -20.22 0.87
CA GLU A 140 8.22 -19.76 -0.52
C GLU A 140 7.33 -18.56 -0.84
N MET A 141 6.11 -18.51 -0.27
CA MET A 141 5.21 -17.38 -0.43
C MET A 141 5.71 -16.16 0.36
N ASP A 142 6.26 -16.36 1.55
CA ASP A 142 6.86 -15.28 2.34
C ASP A 142 8.01 -14.62 1.58
N GLU A 143 8.92 -15.41 1.02
CA GLU A 143 10.03 -14.93 0.20
C GLU A 143 9.54 -14.20 -1.05
N ARG A 144 8.51 -14.75 -1.72
CA ARG A 144 7.91 -14.14 -2.91
C ARG A 144 7.27 -12.78 -2.62
N ILE A 145 6.62 -12.63 -1.47
CA ILE A 145 6.07 -11.34 -1.03
C ILE A 145 7.21 -10.36 -0.79
N VAL A 146 8.23 -10.75 -0.04
CA VAL A 146 9.38 -9.89 0.28
C VAL A 146 10.10 -9.45 -1.01
N ASP A 147 10.37 -10.38 -1.92
CA ASP A 147 11.01 -10.08 -3.21
C ASP A 147 10.15 -9.15 -4.07
N ALA A 148 8.84 -9.34 -4.09
CA ALA A 148 7.92 -8.45 -4.81
C ALA A 148 7.93 -7.03 -4.25
N VAL A 149 7.89 -6.87 -2.92
CA VAL A 149 7.96 -5.56 -2.27
C VAL A 149 9.28 -4.86 -2.59
N ASN A 150 10.41 -5.56 -2.42
CA ASN A 150 11.75 -5.03 -2.71
C ASN A 150 11.87 -4.62 -4.18
N SER A 151 11.46 -5.50 -5.10
CA SER A 151 11.51 -5.26 -6.54
C SER A 151 10.68 -4.06 -6.99
N VAL A 152 9.50 -3.85 -6.40
CA VAL A 152 8.59 -2.75 -6.75
C VAL A 152 9.07 -1.45 -6.12
N ALA A 153 9.48 -1.49 -4.85
CA ALA A 153 9.99 -0.31 -4.14
C ALA A 153 11.23 0.27 -4.83
N GLN A 154 12.18 -0.59 -5.24
CA GLN A 154 13.35 -0.19 -6.00
C GLN A 154 12.97 0.49 -7.33
N ARG A 155 12.01 -0.09 -8.07
CA ARG A 155 11.55 0.46 -9.35
C ARG A 155 10.86 1.81 -9.22
N GLN A 156 10.15 2.04 -8.11
CA GLN A 156 9.40 3.27 -7.87
C GLN A 156 10.17 4.30 -7.04
N GLY A 157 11.38 3.97 -6.58
CA GLY A 157 12.18 4.85 -5.72
C GLY A 157 11.57 5.07 -4.33
N ILE A 158 10.86 4.07 -3.82
CA ILE A 158 10.21 4.07 -2.50
C ILE A 158 11.17 3.44 -1.49
N GLY A 159 11.37 4.08 -0.34
CA GLY A 159 12.17 3.53 0.75
C GLY A 159 11.35 2.50 1.53
N ILE A 160 11.94 1.34 1.82
CA ILE A 160 11.27 0.28 2.57
C ILE A 160 12.22 -0.30 3.62
N ASP A 161 11.68 -0.51 4.82
CA ASP A 161 12.37 -1.20 5.91
C ASP A 161 11.49 -2.36 6.37
N ARG A 162 12.01 -3.59 6.32
CA ARG A 162 11.29 -4.75 6.85
C ARG A 162 11.29 -4.69 8.37
N LEU A 163 10.11 -4.82 8.96
CA LEU A 163 9.94 -4.86 10.41
C LEU A 163 10.08 -6.31 10.88
N ALA A 164 10.86 -6.53 11.94
CA ALA A 164 10.93 -7.84 12.57
C ALA A 164 9.54 -8.24 13.09
N GLY A 165 9.12 -9.44 12.73
CA GLY A 165 7.84 -10.03 13.11
C GLY A 165 7.88 -10.75 14.44
#